data_AF-A0A7C7IKY3-F1
#
_entry.id   AF-A0A7C7IKY3-F1
#
_cell.length_a   1.000
_cell.length_b   1.000
_cell.length_c   1.000
_cell.angle_alpha   90.00
_cell.angle_beta   90.00
_cell.angle_gamma   90.00
#
_symmetry.space_group_name_H-M   'P 1'
#
loop_
_entity.id
_entity.type
_entity.pdbx_description
1 polymer ?
#
loop_
_entity_poly.entity_id
_entity_poly.type
_entity_poly.pdbx_seq_one_letter_code
_entity_poly.pdbx_strand_id
1 'polypeptide(L)'
;MDWFKAIVVICLPIFLVSCATGYQPLNDSSGYWDEQIEPTANRFTIGYDGNKWHSDPVNRKEKIKDLTLLRSAEVALENGFKYFVISDSKAYTEKTRLLQGSLPSNTTSSRLKRINTSETYQIKTIFTTVNYVELAEDLRTNAVMQSGEFKGYAVYKADLVVYTILRKYNMDSGELMPNFEQYGNISSSTSQQAIETIDMVPTNPQ
;
A
#
# COMPACT_ATOMS: atom_id res chain seq x y z
N MET A 1 -20.38 -43.09 24.24
CA MET A 1 -20.44 -42.55 22.85
C MET A 1 -20.21 -41.05 22.91
N ASP A 2 -19.10 -40.64 23.56
CA ASP A 2 -18.93 -39.27 24.06
C ASP A 2 -17.54 -38.71 23.73
N TRP A 3 -16.60 -39.58 23.35
CA TRP A 3 -15.27 -39.23 22.86
C TRP A 3 -15.31 -38.50 21.49
N PHE A 4 -16.19 -38.93 20.58
CA PHE A 4 -16.34 -38.30 19.26
C PHE A 4 -16.93 -36.89 19.33
N LYS A 5 -17.72 -36.58 20.36
CA LYS A 5 -18.30 -35.25 20.56
C LYS A 5 -17.25 -34.23 21.03
N ALA A 6 -16.28 -34.66 21.84
CA ALA A 6 -15.21 -33.80 22.34
C ALA A 6 -14.23 -33.38 21.23
N ILE A 7 -13.94 -34.27 20.27
CA ILE A 7 -13.03 -34.00 19.15
C ILE A 7 -13.64 -32.97 18.17
N VAL A 8 -14.95 -33.01 17.94
CA VAL A 8 -15.63 -32.07 17.04
C VAL A 8 -15.67 -30.65 17.61
N VAL A 9 -15.72 -30.49 18.94
CA VAL A 9 -15.76 -29.17 19.60
C VAL A 9 -14.38 -28.50 19.68
N ILE A 10 -13.30 -29.29 19.70
CA ILE A 10 -11.91 -28.77 19.79
C ILE A 10 -11.33 -28.32 18.43
N CYS A 11 -11.82 -28.85 17.31
CA CYS A 11 -11.33 -28.45 15.97
C CYS A 11 -12.10 -27.29 15.33
N LEU A 12 -13.19 -26.82 15.95
CA LEU A 12 -14.03 -25.74 15.39
C LEU A 12 -13.39 -24.33 15.36
N PRO A 13 -12.41 -23.93 16.21
CA PRO A 13 -11.83 -22.60 16.13
C PRO A 13 -10.74 -22.44 15.05
N ILE A 14 -10.33 -23.49 14.34
CA ILE A 14 -9.20 -23.43 13.38
C ILE A 14 -9.64 -22.93 11.98
N PHE A 15 -10.94 -22.85 11.70
CA PHE A 15 -11.46 -22.51 10.36
C PHE A 15 -11.87 -21.04 10.17
N LEU A 16 -11.63 -20.17 11.14
CA LEU A 16 -11.86 -18.72 11.00
C LEU A 16 -10.58 -17.97 10.60
N VAL A 17 -9.73 -18.57 9.75
CA VAL A 17 -8.70 -17.81 9.05
C VAL A 17 -9.42 -16.94 8.02
N SER A 18 -9.87 -15.77 8.47
CA SER A 18 -10.27 -14.67 7.59
C SER A 18 -9.17 -14.55 6.54
N CYS A 19 -9.51 -14.77 5.27
CA CYS A 19 -8.63 -14.46 4.15
C CYS A 19 -8.57 -12.92 4.02
N ALA A 20 -8.07 -12.27 5.08
CA ALA A 20 -7.69 -10.89 5.08
C ALA A 20 -6.36 -10.87 4.31
N THR A 21 -6.46 -10.64 3.01
CA THR A 21 -5.34 -10.18 2.18
C THR A 21 -4.66 -9.02 2.91
N GLY A 22 -3.52 -9.33 3.51
CA GLY A 22 -2.75 -8.41 4.33
C GLY A 22 -1.84 -7.52 3.49
N TYR A 23 -1.13 -6.64 4.19
CA TYR A 23 0.06 -6.01 3.65
C TYR A 23 1.13 -7.09 3.43
N GLN A 24 1.51 -7.34 2.18
CA GLN A 24 2.36 -8.48 1.79
C GLN A 24 3.07 -8.19 0.46
N PRO A 25 4.20 -8.85 0.16
CA PRO A 25 4.84 -8.78 -1.15
C PRO A 25 3.86 -9.17 -2.27
N LEU A 26 4.04 -8.57 -3.44
CA LEU A 26 3.23 -8.82 -4.63
C LEU A 26 3.23 -10.31 -4.98
N ASN A 27 2.03 -10.85 -5.14
CA ASN A 27 1.76 -12.17 -5.71
C ASN A 27 0.78 -12.04 -6.89
N ASP A 28 0.32 -13.17 -7.43
CA ASP A 28 -0.60 -13.23 -8.58
C ASP A 28 -1.92 -12.45 -8.39
N SER A 29 -2.25 -12.06 -7.15
CA SER A 29 -3.47 -11.34 -6.82
C SER A 29 -3.23 -9.89 -6.42
N SER A 30 -2.34 -9.64 -5.46
CA SER A 30 -2.21 -8.35 -4.77
C SER A 30 -0.92 -8.27 -3.95
N GLY A 31 -0.50 -7.05 -3.59
CA GLY A 31 0.61 -6.81 -2.68
C GLY A 31 1.49 -5.65 -3.11
N TYR A 32 2.55 -5.41 -2.34
CA TYR A 32 3.52 -4.36 -2.59
C TYR A 32 4.70 -4.86 -3.44
N TRP A 33 5.33 -3.95 -4.15
CA TRP A 33 6.58 -4.20 -4.86
C TRP A 33 7.40 -2.91 -4.90
N ASP A 34 8.70 -3.05 -5.11
CA ASP A 34 9.62 -1.94 -5.23
C ASP A 34 10.79 -2.28 -6.15
N GLU A 35 11.34 -1.26 -6.79
CA GLU A 35 12.49 -1.37 -7.69
C GLU A 35 13.35 -0.11 -7.57
N GLN A 36 14.66 -0.29 -7.40
CA GLN A 36 15.61 0.82 -7.45
C GLN A 36 15.90 1.18 -8.91
N ILE A 37 15.44 2.37 -9.34
CA ILE A 37 15.54 2.80 -10.74
C ILE A 37 16.78 3.65 -11.02
N GLU A 38 17.33 4.33 -10.01
CA GLU A 38 18.55 5.12 -10.14
C GLU A 38 19.37 5.05 -8.85
N PRO A 39 20.39 4.17 -8.78
CA PRO A 39 21.18 3.99 -7.56
C PRO A 39 21.92 5.24 -7.10
N THR A 40 22.43 6.05 -8.04
CA THR A 40 23.19 7.28 -7.75
C THR A 40 22.34 8.40 -7.16
N ALA A 41 21.04 8.38 -7.44
CA ALA A 41 20.09 9.38 -6.96
C ALA A 41 19.14 8.84 -5.87
N ASN A 42 19.37 7.63 -5.36
CA ASN A 42 18.52 6.96 -4.37
C ASN A 42 17.03 6.97 -4.78
N ARG A 43 16.76 6.74 -6.08
CA ARG A 43 15.40 6.75 -6.62
C ARG A 43 14.83 5.35 -6.70
N PHE A 44 13.58 5.21 -6.26
CA PHE A 44 12.85 3.94 -6.25
C PHE A 44 11.46 4.13 -6.84
N THR A 45 11.01 3.15 -7.62
CA THR A 45 9.60 2.99 -7.96
C THR A 45 8.98 2.05 -6.95
N ILE A 46 7.90 2.48 -6.31
CA ILE A 46 7.18 1.73 -5.28
C ILE A 46 5.75 1.53 -5.77
N GLY A 47 5.22 0.32 -5.69
CA GLY A 47 3.86 0.04 -6.09
C GLY A 47 3.08 -0.79 -5.09
N TYR A 48 1.76 -0.64 -5.13
CA TYR A 48 0.82 -1.51 -4.44
C TYR A 48 -0.35 -1.87 -5.34
N ASP A 49 -0.54 -3.18 -5.50
CA ASP A 49 -1.67 -3.77 -6.19
C ASP A 49 -2.73 -4.18 -5.15
N GLY A 50 -3.86 -3.49 -5.15
CA GLY A 50 -5.00 -3.83 -4.30
C GLY A 50 -5.66 -5.14 -4.71
N ASN A 51 -6.66 -5.58 -3.95
CA ASN A 51 -7.42 -6.77 -4.32
C ASN A 51 -8.29 -6.54 -5.55
N LYS A 52 -8.62 -7.64 -6.23
CA LYS A 52 -9.65 -7.66 -7.26
C LYS A 52 -11.04 -7.71 -6.61
N TRP A 53 -11.93 -6.84 -7.04
CA TRP A 53 -13.32 -6.76 -6.58
C TRP A 53 -14.29 -6.92 -7.75
N HIS A 54 -15.46 -7.52 -7.52
CA HIS A 54 -16.52 -7.62 -8.54
C HIS A 54 -17.40 -6.36 -8.66
N SER A 55 -17.06 -5.32 -7.91
CA SER A 55 -17.71 -4.01 -7.90
C SER A 55 -16.66 -2.91 -7.79
N ASP A 56 -16.98 -1.71 -8.28
CA ASP A 56 -16.03 -0.58 -8.29
C ASP A 56 -15.69 -0.15 -6.85
N PRO A 57 -14.41 -0.25 -6.44
CA PRO A 57 -13.97 -0.05 -5.05
C PRO A 57 -13.62 1.40 -4.72
N VAL A 58 -14.42 2.39 -5.12
CA VAL A 58 -14.09 3.83 -5.00
C VAL A 58 -13.56 4.23 -3.61
N ASN A 59 -14.14 3.66 -2.54
CA ASN A 59 -13.79 3.96 -1.15
C ASN A 59 -12.51 3.25 -0.63
N ARG A 60 -11.75 2.60 -1.52
CA ARG A 60 -10.52 1.87 -1.16
C ARG A 60 -9.25 2.52 -1.71
N LYS A 61 -9.37 3.54 -2.55
CA LYS A 61 -8.23 4.21 -3.19
C LYS A 61 -7.28 4.82 -2.19
N GLU A 62 -7.82 5.49 -1.17
CA GLU A 62 -7.03 6.06 -0.08
C GLU A 62 -6.23 4.99 0.65
N LYS A 63 -6.85 3.85 1.00
CA LYS A 63 -6.15 2.74 1.64
C LYS A 63 -5.00 2.22 0.78
N ILE A 64 -5.19 2.04 -0.52
CA ILE A 64 -4.10 1.57 -1.39
C ILE A 64 -2.97 2.61 -1.48
N LYS A 65 -3.29 3.91 -1.55
CA LYS A 65 -2.28 4.98 -1.49
C LYS A 65 -1.48 4.94 -0.18
N ASP A 66 -2.14 4.77 0.96
CA ASP A 66 -1.47 4.67 2.25
C ASP A 66 -0.56 3.44 2.30
N LEU A 67 -0.98 2.30 1.77
CA LEU A 67 -0.13 1.11 1.75
C LEU A 67 1.07 1.25 0.81
N THR A 68 0.93 1.97 -0.31
CA THR A 68 2.10 2.35 -1.14
C THR A 68 3.02 3.31 -0.39
N LEU A 69 2.47 4.25 0.38
CA LEU A 69 3.24 5.18 1.21
C LEU A 69 3.98 4.46 2.34
N LEU A 70 3.33 3.47 2.97
CA LEU A 70 3.96 2.57 3.95
C LEU A 70 5.16 1.86 3.32
N ARG A 71 4.98 1.22 2.15
CA ARG A 71 6.10 0.55 1.47
C ARG A 71 7.23 1.52 1.11
N SER A 72 6.89 2.74 0.71
CA SER A 72 7.90 3.78 0.42
C SER A 72 8.76 4.08 1.64
N ALA A 73 8.14 4.17 2.82
CA ALA A 73 8.85 4.41 4.06
C ALA A 73 9.67 3.20 4.53
N GLU A 74 9.16 1.98 4.36
CA GLU A 74 9.91 0.76 4.67
C GLU A 74 11.15 0.65 3.79
N VAL A 75 11.03 0.82 2.47
CA VAL A 75 12.17 0.80 1.54
C VAL A 75 13.19 1.87 1.92
N ALA A 76 12.75 3.07 2.32
CA ALA A 76 13.65 4.11 2.82
C ALA A 76 14.48 3.61 4.02
N LEU A 77 13.82 3.06 5.04
CA LEU A 77 14.47 2.58 6.27
C LEU A 77 15.36 1.35 6.03
N GLU A 78 14.89 0.38 5.23
CA GLU A 78 15.65 -0.82 4.83
C GLU A 78 16.98 -0.45 4.16
N ASN A 79 17.03 0.70 3.47
CA ASN A 79 18.21 1.22 2.80
C ASN A 79 18.97 2.30 3.60
N GLY A 80 18.60 2.53 4.87
CA GLY A 80 19.30 3.47 5.77
C GLY A 80 18.94 4.95 5.55
N PHE A 81 17.86 5.25 4.84
CA PHE A 81 17.35 6.60 4.63
C PHE A 81 16.36 7.00 5.73
N LYS A 82 16.46 8.25 6.21
CA LYS A 82 15.54 8.79 7.24
C LYS A 82 14.35 9.54 6.61
N TYR A 83 14.54 10.06 5.41
CA TYR A 83 13.57 10.92 4.74
C TYR A 83 13.41 10.54 3.28
N PHE A 84 12.24 10.84 2.73
CA PHE A 84 11.99 10.71 1.30
C PHE A 84 10.99 11.75 0.81
N VAL A 85 11.00 12.01 -0.50
CA VAL A 85 9.99 12.79 -1.21
C VAL A 85 9.35 11.91 -2.28
N ILE A 86 8.08 12.18 -2.60
CA ILE A 86 7.37 11.52 -3.69
C ILE A 86 7.45 12.43 -4.92
N SER A 87 8.29 12.07 -5.89
CA SER A 87 8.50 12.87 -7.10
C SER A 87 7.45 12.62 -8.18
N ASP A 88 6.90 11.40 -8.25
CA ASP A 88 5.79 11.05 -9.15
C ASP A 88 4.76 10.18 -8.40
N SER A 89 3.50 10.29 -8.76
CA SER A 89 2.38 9.57 -8.13
C SER A 89 1.29 9.25 -9.14
N LYS A 90 0.93 7.97 -9.23
CA LYS A 90 -0.13 7.46 -10.10
C LYS A 90 -1.04 6.56 -9.30
N ALA A 91 -2.35 6.78 -9.38
CA ALA A 91 -3.33 5.91 -8.75
C ALA A 91 -4.56 5.74 -9.65
N TYR A 92 -4.82 4.51 -10.08
CA TYR A 92 -5.88 4.19 -11.04
C TYR A 92 -6.60 2.89 -10.70
N THR A 93 -7.80 2.73 -11.23
CA THR A 93 -8.58 1.49 -11.15
C THR A 93 -8.48 0.76 -12.48
N GLU A 94 -7.85 -0.40 -12.49
CA GLU A 94 -7.84 -1.30 -13.62
C GLU A 94 -9.13 -2.13 -13.65
N LYS A 95 -9.75 -2.22 -14.83
CA LYS A 95 -10.96 -3.02 -15.06
C LYS A 95 -10.63 -4.17 -16.01
N THR A 96 -10.77 -5.40 -15.54
CA THR A 96 -10.56 -6.62 -16.32
C THR A 96 -11.91 -7.28 -16.62
N ARG A 97 -12.09 -7.76 -17.87
CA ARG A 97 -13.25 -8.55 -18.28
C ARG A 97 -12.83 -9.97 -18.58
N LEU A 98 -13.31 -10.93 -17.81
CA LEU A 98 -13.12 -12.35 -18.09
C LEU A 98 -14.29 -12.85 -18.93
N LEU A 99 -13.99 -13.34 -20.13
CA LEU A 99 -14.96 -14.05 -20.95
C LEU A 99 -15.11 -15.47 -20.41
N GLN A 100 -16.25 -15.78 -19.80
CA GLN A 100 -16.54 -17.12 -19.33
C GLN A 100 -16.93 -18.03 -20.52
N GLY A 101 -15.95 -18.75 -21.07
CA GLY A 101 -16.17 -19.92 -21.92
C GLY A 101 -15.77 -19.78 -23.40
N SER A 102 -14.66 -20.40 -23.77
CA SER A 102 -14.49 -21.01 -25.08
C SER A 102 -14.39 -22.51 -24.89
N LEU A 103 -15.51 -23.20 -25.01
CA LEU A 103 -15.53 -24.63 -25.32
C LEU A 103 -15.79 -24.73 -26.83
N PRO A 104 -14.94 -25.39 -27.63
CA PRO A 104 -15.26 -25.65 -29.02
C PRO A 104 -16.36 -26.73 -29.07
N SER A 105 -17.63 -26.33 -28.90
CA SER A 105 -18.76 -27.24 -29.04
C SER A 105 -19.52 -26.94 -30.33
N ASN A 106 -19.31 -27.82 -31.29
CA ASN A 106 -19.90 -27.91 -32.64
C ASN A 106 -21.40 -28.27 -32.65
N THR A 107 -22.16 -27.98 -31.59
CA THR A 107 -23.59 -28.30 -31.50
C THR A 107 -24.45 -27.04 -31.61
N THR A 108 -25.48 -27.07 -32.46
CA THR A 108 -26.33 -25.93 -32.86
C THR A 108 -27.01 -25.21 -31.68
N SER A 109 -27.11 -25.85 -30.51
CA SER A 109 -27.66 -25.33 -29.25
C SER A 109 -26.73 -24.39 -28.47
N SER A 110 -25.45 -24.26 -28.84
CA SER A 110 -24.48 -23.36 -28.18
C SER A 110 -24.54 -21.90 -28.65
N ARG A 111 -25.39 -21.58 -29.65
CA ARG A 111 -25.65 -20.21 -30.13
C ARG A 111 -26.56 -19.37 -29.23
N LEU A 112 -27.05 -19.92 -28.12
CA LEU A 112 -27.65 -19.12 -27.05
C LEU A 112 -26.52 -18.46 -26.24
N LYS A 113 -26.14 -17.28 -26.75
CA LYS A 113 -25.38 -16.18 -26.14
C LYS A 113 -25.23 -16.26 -24.62
N ARG A 114 -24.25 -17.01 -24.12
CA ARG A 114 -23.88 -17.01 -22.70
C ARG A 114 -22.90 -15.86 -22.45
N ILE A 115 -23.42 -14.64 -22.31
CA ILE A 115 -22.61 -13.45 -21.95
C ILE A 115 -22.56 -13.32 -20.43
N ASN A 116 -21.95 -14.28 -19.74
CA ASN A 116 -21.58 -14.04 -18.36
C ASN A 116 -20.16 -13.48 -18.37
N THR A 117 -20.03 -12.18 -18.65
CA THR A 117 -18.76 -11.47 -18.47
C THR A 117 -18.59 -11.19 -16.98
N SER A 118 -17.64 -11.86 -16.34
CA SER A 118 -17.22 -11.47 -14.99
C SER A 118 -16.29 -10.26 -15.12
N GLU A 119 -16.68 -9.14 -14.52
CA GLU A 119 -15.83 -7.95 -14.43
C GLU A 119 -15.12 -7.95 -13.07
N THR A 120 -13.84 -7.57 -13.06
CA THR A 120 -13.10 -7.31 -11.83
C THR A 120 -12.44 -5.94 -11.89
N TYR A 121 -12.38 -5.28 -10.74
CA TYR A 121 -11.79 -3.97 -10.53
C TYR A 121 -10.61 -4.10 -9.57
N GLN A 122 -9.46 -3.52 -9.90
CA GLN A 122 -8.27 -3.54 -9.06
C GLN A 122 -7.69 -2.14 -8.98
N ILE A 123 -7.51 -1.62 -7.77
CA ILE A 123 -6.83 -0.33 -7.58
C ILE A 123 -5.32 -0.59 -7.57
N LYS A 124 -4.59 0.17 -8.36
CA LYS A 124 -3.13 0.18 -8.39
C LYS A 124 -2.63 1.57 -8.06
N THR A 125 -1.65 1.66 -7.18
CA THR A 125 -0.95 2.92 -6.88
C THR A 125 0.55 2.71 -7.07
N ILE A 126 1.22 3.69 -7.68
CA ILE A 126 2.64 3.69 -7.97
C ILE A 126 3.21 5.06 -7.58
N PHE A 127 4.28 5.08 -6.81
CA PHE A 127 5.05 6.26 -6.45
C PHE A 127 6.47 6.13 -6.96
N THR A 128 7.04 7.26 -7.38
CA THR A 128 8.50 7.39 -7.53
C THR A 128 9.00 8.20 -6.35
N THR A 129 9.99 7.67 -5.65
CA THR A 129 10.57 8.31 -4.45
C THR A 129 12.00 8.74 -4.70
N VAL A 130 12.43 9.79 -3.99
CA VAL A 130 13.84 10.18 -3.86
C VAL A 130 14.17 10.20 -2.38
N ASN A 131 15.22 9.47 -1.98
CA ASN A 131 15.48 9.15 -0.57
C ASN A 131 16.77 9.81 -0.08
N TYR A 132 16.77 10.20 1.20
CA TYR A 132 17.82 10.97 1.85
C TYR A 132 18.20 10.36 3.20
N VAL A 133 19.51 10.14 3.41
CA VAL A 133 20.05 9.66 4.69
C VAL A 133 19.76 10.68 5.79
N GLU A 134 19.93 11.96 5.47
CA GLU A 134 19.65 13.07 6.36
C GLU A 134 19.25 14.30 5.53
N LEU A 135 18.35 15.11 6.08
CA LEU A 135 17.96 16.41 5.52
C LEU A 135 18.16 17.45 6.62
N ALA A 136 19.04 18.41 6.36
CA ALA A 136 19.26 19.54 7.25
C ALA A 136 17.96 20.36 7.41
N GLU A 137 17.75 20.93 8.59
CA GLU A 137 16.52 21.66 8.92
C GLU A 137 16.33 22.93 8.07
N ASP A 138 17.38 23.49 7.49
CA ASP A 138 17.28 24.62 6.55
C ASP A 138 16.79 24.19 5.16
N LEU A 139 16.98 22.92 4.80
CA LEU A 139 16.46 22.34 3.56
C LEU A 139 14.99 21.93 3.67
N ARG A 140 14.43 21.83 4.88
CA ARG A 140 13.03 21.47 5.13
C ARG A 140 12.38 22.38 6.18
N THR A 141 11.27 23.02 5.83
CA THR A 141 10.45 23.77 6.79
C THR A 141 9.04 23.25 6.73
N ASN A 142 8.42 22.98 7.88
CA ASN A 142 7.05 22.44 7.97
C ASN A 142 6.84 21.19 7.08
N ALA A 143 7.80 20.26 7.09
CA ALA A 143 7.78 19.07 6.25
C ALA A 143 7.72 19.34 4.73
N VAL A 144 8.26 20.47 4.26
CA VAL A 144 8.34 20.81 2.83
C VAL A 144 9.78 21.17 2.45
N MET A 145 10.24 20.66 1.31
CA MET A 145 11.55 21.00 0.73
C MET A 145 11.61 22.49 0.35
N GLN A 146 12.64 23.19 0.79
CA GLN A 146 12.78 24.64 0.61
C GLN A 146 13.58 25.04 -0.64
N SER A 147 14.40 24.13 -1.16
CA SER A 147 15.32 24.40 -2.26
C SER A 147 15.59 23.14 -3.10
N GLY A 148 16.32 23.31 -4.21
CA GLY A 148 16.65 22.22 -5.13
C GLY A 148 15.52 21.84 -6.09
N GLU A 149 15.72 20.72 -6.79
CA GLU A 149 14.77 20.15 -7.78
C GLU A 149 13.38 19.93 -7.17
N PHE A 150 13.33 19.50 -5.91
CA PHE A 150 12.08 19.17 -5.21
C PHE A 150 11.54 20.30 -4.34
N LYS A 151 11.91 21.56 -4.61
CA LYS A 151 11.34 22.70 -3.86
C LYS A 151 9.81 22.66 -3.90
N GLY A 152 9.18 22.75 -2.73
CA GLY A 152 7.72 22.70 -2.57
C GLY A 152 7.13 21.30 -2.41
N TYR A 153 7.93 20.24 -2.52
CA TYR A 153 7.48 18.87 -2.28
C TYR A 153 7.40 18.57 -0.78
N ALA A 154 6.40 17.78 -0.40
CA ALA A 154 6.32 17.22 0.95
C ALA A 154 7.51 16.29 1.23
N VAL A 155 8.09 16.44 2.41
CA VAL A 155 9.17 15.62 2.95
C VAL A 155 8.59 14.69 3.99
N TYR A 156 8.69 13.40 3.73
CA TYR A 156 8.22 12.35 4.60
C TYR A 156 9.37 11.86 5.46
N LYS A 157 9.16 11.84 6.78
CA LYS A 157 10.07 11.16 7.71
C LYS A 157 9.63 9.70 7.79
N ALA A 158 10.51 8.77 7.40
CA ALA A 158 10.11 7.40 7.10
C ALA A 158 9.55 6.65 8.34
N ASP A 159 10.21 6.77 9.49
CA ASP A 159 9.75 6.16 10.73
C ASP A 159 8.37 6.66 11.20
N LEU A 160 8.11 7.97 11.04
CA LEU A 160 6.83 8.58 11.38
C LEU A 160 5.70 8.13 10.44
N VAL A 161 6.01 7.95 9.16
CA VAL A 161 5.05 7.40 8.18
C VAL A 161 4.68 5.96 8.55
N VAL A 162 5.67 5.09 8.79
CA VAL A 162 5.45 3.71 9.23
C VAL A 162 4.56 3.68 10.46
N TYR A 163 4.95 4.42 11.51
CA TYR A 163 4.18 4.52 12.75
C TYR A 163 2.72 4.93 12.50
N THR A 164 2.51 5.99 11.71
CA THR A 164 1.18 6.58 11.51
C THR A 164 0.26 5.64 10.73
N ILE A 165 0.76 5.00 9.68
CA ILE A 165 -0.05 4.13 8.82
C ILE A 165 -0.36 2.81 9.52
N LEU A 166 0.62 2.21 10.21
CA LEU A 166 0.37 1.01 11.00
C LEU A 166 -0.68 1.26 12.08
N ARG A 167 -0.62 2.42 12.77
CA ARG A 167 -1.65 2.84 13.73
C ARG A 167 -3.01 3.09 13.07
N LYS A 168 -3.07 3.78 11.92
CA LYS A 168 -4.30 4.05 11.16
C LYS A 168 -5.05 2.77 10.80
N TYR A 169 -4.32 1.69 10.49
CA TYR A 169 -4.89 0.40 10.08
C TYR A 169 -4.81 -0.71 11.13
N ASN A 170 -4.34 -0.43 12.34
CA ASN A 170 -4.14 -1.41 13.41
C ASN A 170 -3.31 -2.62 12.94
N MET A 171 -2.23 -2.35 12.21
CA MET A 171 -1.28 -3.34 11.71
C MET A 171 -0.10 -3.49 12.69
N ASP A 172 0.47 -4.69 12.77
CA ASP A 172 1.67 -4.96 13.57
C ASP A 172 2.93 -4.46 12.84
N SER A 173 3.91 -3.99 13.60
CA SER A 173 5.10 -3.31 13.10
C SER A 173 6.29 -4.22 12.80
N GLY A 174 6.23 -5.50 13.18
CA GLY A 174 7.33 -6.44 12.96
C GLY A 174 8.69 -5.96 13.48
N GLU A 175 9.77 -6.41 12.85
CA GLU A 175 11.17 -6.10 13.22
C GLU A 175 11.70 -4.77 12.64
N LEU A 176 10.93 -4.07 11.80
CA LEU A 176 11.41 -2.87 11.07
C LEU A 176 11.54 -1.60 11.93
N MET A 177 11.33 -1.68 13.25
CA MET A 177 11.35 -0.52 14.14
C MET A 177 12.20 -0.75 15.41
N PRO A 178 13.25 0.07 15.67
CA PRO A 178 13.76 0.24 17.02
C PRO A 178 12.76 1.07 17.83
N ASN A 179 12.35 0.52 18.98
CA ASN A 179 11.61 1.13 20.11
C ASN A 179 10.64 2.29 19.79
N PHE A 180 9.35 1.95 19.71
CA PHE A 180 8.20 2.87 19.80
C PHE A 180 8.22 3.83 21.02
N GLU A 181 9.12 3.59 21.99
CA GLU A 181 9.28 4.43 23.18
C GLU A 181 9.58 5.91 22.84
N GLN A 182 10.24 6.19 21.71
CA GLN A 182 10.51 7.58 21.28
C GLN A 182 9.23 8.35 20.87
N TYR A 183 8.16 7.63 20.54
CA TYR A 183 6.87 8.18 20.14
C TYR A 183 5.81 8.09 21.26
N GLY A 184 6.20 7.65 22.47
CA GLY A 184 5.30 7.41 23.60
C GLY A 184 4.53 8.64 24.10
N ASN A 185 4.87 9.84 23.65
CA ASN A 185 4.13 11.08 23.88
C ASN A 185 4.23 12.03 22.67
N ILE A 186 3.82 11.59 21.48
CA ILE A 186 3.65 12.54 20.35
C ILE A 186 2.56 13.54 20.73
N SER A 187 2.91 14.82 20.86
CA SER A 187 1.94 15.89 21.07
C SER A 187 0.96 15.96 19.88
N SER A 188 -0.29 16.35 20.12
CA SER A 188 -1.34 16.38 19.09
C SER A 188 -0.94 17.14 17.82
N SER A 189 -0.05 18.14 17.92
CA SER A 189 0.44 18.92 16.78
C SER A 189 1.34 18.12 15.84
N THR A 190 2.22 17.25 16.35
CA THR A 190 3.10 16.42 15.52
C THR A 190 2.33 15.31 14.83
N SER A 191 1.29 14.76 15.46
CA SER A 191 0.35 13.83 14.80
C SER A 191 -0.48 14.54 13.73
N GLN A 192 -0.93 15.77 13.97
CA GLN A 192 -1.64 16.58 12.98
C GLN A 192 -0.74 16.91 11.77
N GLN A 193 0.51 17.32 12.00
CA GLN A 193 1.49 17.55 10.93
C GLN A 193 1.79 16.28 10.13
N ALA A 194 1.90 15.12 10.78
CA ALA A 194 2.10 13.84 10.10
C ALA A 194 0.90 13.49 9.20
N ILE A 195 -0.33 13.67 9.70
CA ILE A 195 -1.57 13.43 8.96
C ILE A 195 -1.68 14.41 7.78
N GLU A 196 -1.44 15.71 8.01
CA GLU A 196 -1.41 16.72 6.95
C GLU A 196 -0.38 16.37 5.88
N THR A 197 0.80 15.86 6.26
CA THR A 197 1.85 15.45 5.31
C THR A 197 1.43 14.21 4.51
N ILE A 198 0.74 13.23 5.11
CA ILE A 198 0.17 12.08 4.39
C ILE A 198 -0.89 12.52 3.38
N ASP A 199 -1.72 13.49 3.75
CA ASP A 199 -2.76 14.03 2.86
C ASP A 199 -2.16 14.86 1.71
N MET A 200 -0.89 15.26 1.79
CA MET A 200 -0.14 15.95 0.74
C MET A 200 0.44 15.02 -0.34
N VAL A 201 0.19 13.69 -0.30
CA VAL A 201 0.60 12.79 -1.40
C VAL A 201 0.01 13.31 -2.72
N PRO A 202 0.83 13.75 -3.68
CA PRO A 202 0.36 14.41 -4.90
C PRO A 202 -0.69 13.53 -5.60
N THR A 203 -1.89 14.05 -5.85
CA THR A 203 -2.91 13.31 -6.61
C THR A 203 -2.62 13.32 -8.12
N ASN A 204 -1.69 14.18 -8.54
CA ASN A 204 -1.15 14.27 -9.89
C ASN A 204 0.11 15.18 -9.82
N PRO A 205 1.32 14.72 -10.18
CA PRO A 205 2.43 15.62 -10.42
C PRO A 205 2.18 16.40 -11.72
N GLN A 206 2.67 17.64 -11.78
CA GLN A 206 2.62 18.46 -13.00
C GLN A 206 3.40 17.82 -14.14
#